data_AF-A0A2Z6RZH6-F1
#
_entry.id   AF-A0A2Z6RZH6-F1
#
_cell.length_a   1.000
_cell.length_b   1.000
_cell.length_c   1.000
_cell.angle_alpha   90.00
_cell.angle_beta   90.00
_cell.angle_gamma   90.00
#
_symmetry.space_group_name_H-M   'P 1'
#
loop_
_entity.id
_entity.type
_entity.pdbx_description
1 polymer ?
#
loop_
_entity_poly.entity_id
_entity_poly.type
_entity_poly.pdbx_seq_one_letter_code
_entity_poly.pdbx_strand_id
1 'polypeptide(L)'
;FEAYFSPETKKNQWYYELMTIRQTAEEKVEDYSRRFKKVLRKVNGITDPPPVPAALQVRMYLYGLNPLLTFLVSTNNPTTLNNAITRIKLVETGYNYVSTKSVSLNVPVAVKENAPLPITP
;
A
#
# COMPACT_ATOMS: atom_id res chain seq x y z
N PHE A 1 3.46 -27.93 -35.11
CA PHE A 1 3.75 -27.84 -33.67
C PHE A 1 3.60 -26.42 -33.09
N GLU A 2 3.04 -25.44 -33.83
CA GLU A 2 3.05 -24.01 -33.41
C GLU A 2 1.70 -23.47 -32.90
N ALA A 3 0.61 -24.24 -33.00
CA ALA A 3 -0.72 -23.80 -32.56
C ALA A 3 -0.97 -23.92 -31.04
N TYR A 4 -0.02 -24.49 -30.29
CA TYR A 4 -0.10 -24.70 -28.83
C TYR A 4 0.66 -23.66 -28.00
N PHE A 5 1.23 -22.62 -28.61
CA PHE A 5 1.64 -21.41 -27.88
C PHE A 5 0.40 -20.61 -27.50
N SER A 6 -0.42 -21.23 -26.67
CA SER A 6 -1.82 -20.96 -26.46
C SER A 6 -2.06 -19.63 -25.73
N PRO A 7 -3.19 -18.96 -26.00
CA PRO A 7 -3.75 -17.91 -25.16
C PRO A 7 -3.78 -18.28 -23.67
N GLU A 8 -3.89 -19.57 -23.36
CA GLU A 8 -3.87 -20.13 -22.01
C GLU A 8 -2.54 -19.96 -21.28
N THR A 9 -1.41 -20.21 -21.94
CA THR A 9 -0.08 -19.98 -21.35
C THR A 9 0.13 -18.51 -20.97
N LYS A 10 -0.35 -17.58 -21.83
CA LYS A 10 -0.32 -16.13 -21.55
C LYS A 10 -1.25 -15.75 -20.40
N LYS A 11 -2.45 -16.34 -20.34
CA LYS A 11 -3.37 -16.14 -19.20
C LYS A 11 -2.77 -16.63 -17.89
N ASN A 12 -2.14 -17.80 -17.89
CA ASN A 12 -1.46 -18.35 -16.72
C ASN A 12 -0.31 -17.45 -16.26
N GLN A 13 0.47 -16.91 -17.22
CA GLN A 13 1.52 -15.94 -16.93
C GLN A 13 0.97 -14.67 -16.27
N TRP A 14 -0.13 -14.10 -16.80
CA TRP A 14 -0.74 -12.92 -16.20
C TRP A 14 -1.38 -13.20 -14.85
N TYR A 15 -1.92 -14.40 -14.65
CA TYR A 15 -2.46 -14.81 -13.35
C TYR A 15 -1.35 -14.94 -12.31
N TYR A 16 -0.21 -15.52 -12.70
CA TYR A 16 0.99 -15.55 -11.87
C TYR A 16 1.51 -14.14 -11.55
N GLU A 17 1.57 -13.26 -12.55
CA GLU A 17 1.91 -11.84 -12.38
C GLU A 17 0.95 -11.16 -11.39
N LEU A 18 -0.36 -11.41 -11.49
CA LEU A 18 -1.37 -10.86 -10.59
C LEU A 18 -1.19 -11.36 -9.14
N MET A 19 -0.81 -12.62 -8.96
CA MET A 19 -0.57 -13.21 -7.63
C MET A 19 0.74 -12.73 -6.99
N THR A 20 1.73 -12.37 -7.79
CA THR A 20 3.09 -12.04 -7.33
C THR A 20 3.38 -10.55 -7.33
N ILE A 21 2.53 -9.72 -7.94
CA ILE A 21 2.72 -8.26 -7.95
C ILE A 21 2.66 -7.69 -6.53
N ARG A 22 3.71 -6.98 -6.14
CA ARG A 22 3.84 -6.26 -4.87
C ARG A 22 4.12 -4.78 -5.10
N GLN A 23 3.70 -3.96 -4.14
CA GLN A 23 4.13 -2.59 -3.98
C GLN A 23 5.59 -2.60 -3.53
N THR A 24 6.46 -1.82 -4.18
CA THR A 24 7.84 -1.66 -3.71
C THR A 24 7.91 -0.64 -2.56
N ALA A 25 9.00 -0.62 -1.79
CA ALA A 25 9.10 0.22 -0.59
C ALA A 25 8.97 1.72 -0.87
N GLU A 26 9.44 2.18 -2.03
CA GLU A 26 9.44 3.59 -2.44
C GLU A 26 8.29 3.95 -3.39
N GLU A 27 7.50 2.96 -3.81
CA GLU A 27 6.43 3.16 -4.77
C GLU A 27 5.16 3.68 -4.08
N LYS A 28 4.57 4.72 -4.68
CA LYS A 28 3.27 5.26 -4.25
C LYS A 28 2.16 4.26 -4.51
N VAL A 29 1.17 4.25 -3.62
CA VAL A 29 -0.04 3.40 -3.75
C VAL A 29 -0.74 3.61 -5.09
N GLU A 30 -0.75 4.84 -5.62
CA GLU A 30 -1.31 5.16 -6.94
C GLU A 30 -0.65 4.36 -8.08
N ASP A 31 0.68 4.28 -8.09
CA ASP A 31 1.46 3.63 -9.14
C ASP A 31 1.27 2.11 -9.06
N TYR A 32 1.34 1.56 -7.84
CA TYR A 32 1.01 0.16 -7.59
C TYR A 32 -0.42 -0.18 -8.06
N SER A 33 -1.41 0.66 -7.72
CA SER A 33 -2.82 0.48 -8.13
C SER A 33 -2.96 0.41 -9.65
N ARG A 34 -2.23 1.25 -10.38
CA ARG A 34 -2.25 1.28 -11.86
C ARG A 34 -1.68 -0.01 -12.44
N ARG A 35 -0.54 -0.48 -11.92
CA ARG A 35 0.06 -1.75 -12.36
C ARG A 35 -0.87 -2.92 -12.07
N PHE A 36 -1.41 -3.00 -10.86
CA PHE A 36 -2.36 -4.04 -10.47
C PHE A 36 -3.59 -4.07 -11.40
N LYS A 37 -4.23 -2.91 -11.63
CA LYS A 37 -5.38 -2.81 -12.56
C LYS A 37 -5.02 -3.24 -13.98
N LYS A 38 -3.82 -2.90 -14.46
CA LYS A 38 -3.36 -3.29 -15.80
C LYS A 38 -3.25 -4.80 -15.92
N VAL A 39 -2.65 -5.48 -14.94
CA VAL A 39 -2.51 -6.95 -14.94
C VAL A 39 -3.88 -7.61 -14.79
N LEU A 40 -4.71 -7.13 -13.86
CA LEU A 40 -6.05 -7.64 -13.66
C LEU A 40 -6.91 -7.53 -14.93
N ARG A 41 -6.80 -6.44 -15.69
CA ARG A 41 -7.51 -6.29 -16.97
C ARG A 41 -7.07 -7.33 -18.00
N LYS A 42 -5.79 -7.70 -18.03
CA LYS A 42 -5.28 -8.76 -18.91
C LYS A 42 -5.83 -10.13 -18.50
N VAL A 43 -5.91 -10.41 -17.20
CA VAL A 43 -6.46 -11.66 -16.65
C VAL A 43 -7.96 -11.77 -16.92
N ASN A 44 -8.72 -10.72 -16.60
CA ASN A 44 -10.18 -10.74 -16.74
C ASN A 44 -10.63 -10.70 -18.21
N GLY A 45 -9.88 -10.05 -19.09
CA GLY A 45 -10.23 -9.91 -20.50
C GLY A 45 -11.56 -9.18 -20.68
N ILE A 46 -12.39 -9.69 -21.60
CA ILE A 46 -13.73 -9.20 -21.92
C ILE A 46 -14.84 -10.12 -21.39
N THR A 47 -14.50 -11.08 -20.53
CA THR A 47 -15.42 -12.12 -20.04
C THR A 47 -16.35 -11.56 -18.97
N ASP A 48 -17.64 -11.92 -19.05
CA ASP A 48 -18.67 -11.60 -18.06
C ASP A 48 -19.42 -12.89 -17.65
N PRO A 49 -19.39 -13.31 -16.37
CA PRO A 49 -18.70 -12.68 -15.25
C PRO A 49 -17.17 -12.81 -15.36
N PRO A 50 -16.41 -11.86 -14.78
CA PRO A 50 -14.96 -11.89 -14.81
C PRO A 50 -14.41 -13.14 -14.08
N PRO A 51 -13.33 -13.77 -14.61
CA PRO A 51 -12.69 -14.94 -14.00
C PRO A 51 -12.26 -14.76 -12.55
N VAL A 52 -11.86 -13.54 -12.17
CA VAL A 52 -11.49 -13.20 -10.80
C VAL A 52 -12.66 -12.47 -10.14
N PRO A 53 -13.36 -13.07 -9.14
CA PRO A 53 -14.46 -12.41 -8.43
C PRO A 53 -14.00 -11.16 -7.68
N ALA A 54 -14.88 -10.16 -7.53
CA ALA A 54 -14.55 -8.88 -6.89
C ALA A 54 -13.90 -9.03 -5.50
N ALA A 55 -14.42 -9.93 -4.66
CA ALA A 55 -13.85 -10.20 -3.34
C ALA A 55 -12.41 -10.77 -3.42
N LEU A 56 -12.13 -11.62 -4.40
CA LEU A 56 -10.79 -12.16 -4.62
C LEU A 56 -9.83 -11.07 -5.14
N GLN A 57 -10.30 -10.18 -6.02
CA GLN A 57 -9.52 -9.02 -6.48
C GLN A 57 -9.08 -8.14 -5.31
N VAL A 58 -9.98 -7.88 -4.35
CA VAL A 58 -9.67 -7.13 -3.12
C VAL A 58 -8.59 -7.85 -2.31
N ARG A 59 -8.75 -9.15 -2.05
CA ARG A 59 -7.78 -9.93 -1.27
C ARG A 59 -6.39 -9.93 -1.92
N MET A 60 -6.33 -10.16 -3.24
CA MET A 60 -5.08 -10.12 -4.01
C MET A 60 -4.41 -8.74 -3.93
N TYR A 61 -5.20 -7.67 -4.05
CA TYR A 61 -4.72 -6.30 -3.95
C TYR A 61 -4.14 -6.00 -2.56
N LEU A 62 -4.86 -6.36 -1.50
CA LEU A 62 -4.39 -6.16 -0.11
C LEU A 62 -3.14 -6.97 0.21
N TYR A 63 -3.02 -8.18 -0.34
CA TYR A 63 -1.84 -9.03 -0.15
C TYR A 63 -0.58 -8.43 -0.80
N GLY A 64 -0.75 -7.64 -1.86
CA GLY A 64 0.37 -7.01 -2.54
C GLY A 64 0.75 -5.62 -2.05
N LEU A 65 -0.04 -5.01 -1.16
CA LEU A 65 0.25 -3.71 -0.57
C LEU A 65 1.33 -3.79 0.51
N ASN A 66 1.92 -2.63 0.84
CA ASN A 66 2.76 -2.49 2.02
C ASN A 66 1.99 -2.91 3.29
N PRO A 67 2.47 -3.94 4.03
CA PRO A 67 1.79 -4.47 5.22
C PRO A 67 1.45 -3.41 6.28
N LEU A 68 2.23 -2.33 6.38
CA LEU A 68 1.99 -1.24 7.32
C LEU A 68 0.64 -0.55 7.10
N LEU A 69 0.18 -0.51 5.85
CA LEU A 69 -1.06 0.17 5.47
C LEU A 69 -2.25 -0.80 5.40
N THR A 70 -2.00 -2.09 5.19
CA THR A 70 -3.02 -3.12 4.92
C THR A 70 -4.05 -3.25 6.04
N PHE A 71 -3.63 -3.17 7.30
CA PHE A 71 -4.54 -3.28 8.46
C PHE A 71 -5.61 -2.16 8.48
N LEU A 72 -5.22 -0.93 8.13
CA LEU A 72 -6.15 0.21 8.14
C LEU A 72 -7.16 0.17 6.98
N VAL A 73 -6.87 -0.61 5.93
CA VAL A 73 -7.79 -0.84 4.82
C VAL A 73 -8.75 -1.98 5.14
N SER A 74 -8.27 -3.07 5.76
CA SER A 74 -9.10 -4.24 6.07
C SER A 74 -10.23 -3.94 7.06
N THR A 75 -10.01 -3.02 8.00
CA THR A 75 -11.03 -2.56 8.96
C THR A 75 -12.27 -1.96 8.29
N ASN A 76 -12.16 -1.40 7.08
CA ASN A 76 -13.30 -0.85 6.34
C ASN A 76 -14.08 -1.92 5.54
N ASN A 77 -13.55 -3.14 5.46
CA ASN A 77 -14.11 -4.26 4.71
C ASN A 77 -14.57 -3.90 3.27
N PRO A 78 -13.64 -3.44 2.41
CA PRO A 78 -13.99 -3.03 1.05
C PRO A 78 -14.52 -4.21 0.22
N THR A 79 -15.70 -4.05 -0.37
CA THR A 79 -16.35 -5.08 -1.18
C THR A 79 -15.90 -5.10 -2.65
N THR A 80 -15.26 -4.02 -3.11
CA THR A 80 -14.78 -3.87 -4.49
C THR A 80 -13.34 -3.36 -4.52
N LEU A 81 -12.62 -3.67 -5.61
CA LEU A 81 -11.25 -3.18 -5.80
C LEU A 81 -11.17 -1.65 -5.78
N ASN A 82 -12.15 -0.96 -6.37
CA ASN A 82 -12.16 0.50 -6.35
C ASN A 82 -12.35 1.06 -4.94
N ASN A 83 -13.21 0.45 -4.12
CA ASN A 83 -13.37 0.85 -2.71
C ASN A 83 -12.08 0.63 -1.92
N ALA A 84 -11.40 -0.50 -2.14
CA ALA A 84 -10.11 -0.78 -1.52
C ALA A 84 -9.06 0.27 -1.92
N ILE A 85 -8.97 0.62 -3.21
CA ILE A 85 -8.04 1.63 -3.75
C ILE A 85 -8.31 3.02 -3.17
N THR A 86 -9.57 3.45 -3.13
CA THR A 86 -9.94 4.75 -2.54
C THR A 86 -9.54 4.81 -1.06
N ARG A 87 -9.82 3.73 -0.31
CA ARG A 87 -9.48 3.66 1.12
C ARG A 87 -7.97 3.70 1.36
N ILE A 88 -7.17 2.94 0.61
CA ILE A 88 -5.72 2.93 0.81
C ILE A 88 -5.06 4.28 0.47
N LYS A 89 -5.55 5.01 -0.54
CA LYS A 89 -5.04 6.37 -0.84
C LYS A 89 -5.27 7.34 0.33
N LEU A 90 -6.44 7.23 0.96
CA LEU A 90 -6.75 8.02 2.15
C LEU A 90 -5.84 7.65 3.32
N VAL A 91 -5.59 6.35 3.52
CA VAL A 91 -4.67 5.84 4.54
C VAL A 91 -3.22 6.31 4.28
N GLU A 92 -2.73 6.21 3.05
CA GLU A 92 -1.38 6.68 2.66
C GLU A 92 -1.23 8.19 2.91
N THR A 93 -2.26 8.97 2.58
CA THR A 93 -2.29 10.42 2.86
C THR A 93 -2.19 10.67 4.37
N GLY A 94 -2.99 9.96 5.18
CA GLY A 94 -2.93 10.08 6.64
C GLY A 94 -1.60 9.62 7.24
N TYR A 95 -0.98 8.58 6.68
CA TYR A 95 0.34 8.11 7.08
C TYR A 95 1.42 9.17 6.82
N ASN A 96 1.38 9.82 5.66
CA ASN A 96 2.30 10.90 5.29
C ASN A 96 2.11 12.18 6.11
N TYR A 97 0.95 12.35 6.77
CA TYR A 97 0.71 13.48 7.68
C TYR A 97 1.47 13.34 9.01
N VAL A 98 1.84 12.11 9.41
CA VAL A 98 2.70 11.90 10.57
C VAL A 98 4.10 12.37 10.19
N SER A 99 4.42 13.61 10.54
CA SER A 99 5.72 14.22 10.33
C SER A 99 6.79 13.46 11.13
N THR A 100 7.32 12.37 10.58
CA THR A 100 8.58 11.76 11.00
C THR A 100 9.79 12.52 10.42
N LYS A 101 9.58 13.68 9.78
CA LYS A 101 10.65 14.67 9.70
C LYS A 101 11.06 14.96 11.13
N SER A 102 12.28 14.57 11.49
CA SER A 102 12.93 14.94 12.73
C SER A 102 12.70 16.43 12.94
N VAL A 103 11.80 16.76 13.87
CA VAL A 103 11.67 18.14 14.32
C VAL A 103 12.94 18.39 15.10
N SER A 104 13.93 19.00 14.46
CA SER A 104 15.08 19.58 15.15
C SER A 104 14.52 20.73 15.98
N LEU A 105 14.05 20.41 17.20
CA LEU A 105 13.71 21.43 18.17
C LEU A 105 15.05 22.06 18.57
N ASN A 106 15.38 23.22 18.00
CA ASN A 106 16.39 24.11 18.57
C ASN A 106 15.84 24.60 19.92
N VAL A 107 15.91 23.75 20.94
CA VAL A 107 15.62 24.15 22.31
C VAL A 107 16.88 24.87 22.81
N PRO A 108 16.83 26.17 23.10
CA PRO A 108 17.94 26.80 23.80
C PRO A 108 18.09 26.07 25.14
N VAL A 109 19.29 25.56 25.42
CA VAL A 109 19.63 25.01 26.74
C VAL A 109 19.50 26.15 27.74
N ALA A 110 18.36 26.21 28.43
CA ALA A 110 18.19 27.11 29.56
C ALA A 110 19.02 26.55 30.73
N VAL A 111 20.30 26.89 30.76
CA VAL A 111 21.13 26.70 31.95
C VAL A 111 20.60 27.67 33.00
N LYS A 112 19.73 27.19 33.90
CA LYS A 112 19.48 27.89 35.15
C LYS A 112 20.65 27.59 36.06
N GLU A 113 21.51 28.58 36.25
CA GLU A 113 22.55 28.55 37.28
C GLU A 113 21.86 28.41 38.64
N ASN A 114 22.16 27.34 39.36
CA ASN A 114 21.60 27.13 40.70
C ASN A 114 22.21 28.15 41.67
N ALA A 115 21.37 28.81 42.46
CA ALA A 115 21.84 29.80 43.43
C ALA A 115 22.87 29.18 44.40
N PRO A 116 23.98 29.87 44.70
CA PRO A 116 24.99 29.37 45.62
C PRO A 116 24.39 29.15 47.01
N LEU A 117 24.79 28.03 47.63
CA LEU A 117 24.29 27.65 48.95
C LEU A 117 24.66 28.71 50.01
N PRO A 118 23.74 29.06 50.92
CA PRO A 118 24.05 29.99 52.00
C PRO A 118 25.12 29.39 52.91
N ILE A 119 26.26 30.07 52.99
CA ILE A 119 27.31 29.82 53.97
C ILE A 119 26.81 30.32 55.32
N THR A 120 26.51 29.39 56.23
CA THR A 120 26.25 29.69 57.65
C THR A 120 27.57 29.72 58.45
N PRO A 121 27.74 30.69 59.36
CA PRO A 121 28.96 30.88 60.17
C PRO A 121 29.16 29.79 61.24
#